data_AF-A0A367UE85-F1
#
_entry.id   AF-A0A367UE85-F1
#
_cell.length_a   1.000
_cell.length_b   1.000
_cell.length_c   1.000
_cell.angle_alpha   90.00
_cell.angle_beta   90.00
_cell.angle_gamma   90.00
#
_symmetry.space_group_name_H-M   'P 1'
#
loop_
_entity.id
_entity.type
_entity.pdbx_description
1 polymer ?
#
loop_
_entity_poly.entity_id
_entity_poly.type
_entity_poly.pdbx_seq_one_letter_code
_entity_poly.pdbx_strand_id
1 'polypeptide(L)'
;MTDYQRYAVYYAPKADSDLAAFGNAWLGRDPVTGREMDRPAAIGLADGEVAAITVSPSRYGFHGTLKPPFALKDGQTRDQLEKAIADYCATASSVTCGPLLLKSIGSFIALIPTAPTDQLGALASGLVRGLDGFRQPEDEAAMNKRRASGLSDRQEEYLVRWGYPYVMEEFRFHLTLTDKLDPDRMMRVRDAVAPIVAPLCEAPFTISDVCLFGDPGDGKPFDLLRRFALG
;
A
#
# COMPACT_ATOMS: atom_id res chain seq x y z
N MET A 1 -21.59 -5.02 -12.22
CA MET A 1 -20.16 -4.79 -11.91
C MET A 1 -20.13 -3.74 -10.81
N THR A 2 -19.33 -3.92 -9.77
CA THR A 2 -19.17 -2.87 -8.75
C THR A 2 -18.52 -1.66 -9.43
N ASP A 3 -19.16 -0.50 -9.37
CA ASP A 3 -18.54 0.76 -9.79
C ASP A 3 -17.59 1.23 -8.68
N TYR A 4 -16.31 1.35 -9.01
CA TYR A 4 -15.28 1.83 -8.10
C TYR A 4 -15.06 3.33 -8.29
N GLN A 5 -15.10 4.09 -7.18
CA GLN A 5 -14.93 5.55 -7.18
C GLN A 5 -13.47 5.96 -7.38
N ARG A 6 -12.53 5.15 -6.88
CA ARG A 6 -11.09 5.39 -7.00
C ARG A 6 -10.37 4.09 -7.32
N TYR A 7 -9.17 4.23 -7.87
CA TYR A 7 -8.26 3.14 -8.18
C TYR A 7 -6.90 3.41 -7.56
N ALA A 8 -6.18 2.36 -7.21
CA ALA A 8 -4.80 2.45 -6.75
C ALA A 8 -3.95 1.35 -7.36
N VAL A 9 -2.65 1.61 -7.53
CA VAL A 9 -1.70 0.58 -7.96
C VAL A 9 -0.80 0.25 -6.79
N TYR A 10 -0.89 -0.98 -6.31
CA TYR A 10 -0.23 -1.46 -5.12
C TYR A 10 0.65 -2.67 -5.43
N TYR A 11 1.66 -2.90 -4.61
CA TYR A 11 2.14 -4.25 -4.35
C TYR A 11 1.17 -4.92 -3.36
N ALA A 12 0.81 -6.18 -3.61
CA ALA A 12 0.20 -7.05 -2.63
C ALA A 12 0.88 -8.44 -2.75
N PRO A 13 1.22 -9.13 -1.64
CA PRO A 13 1.90 -10.42 -1.74
C PRO A 13 1.08 -11.46 -2.50
N LYS A 14 1.73 -12.44 -3.13
CA LYS A 14 1.04 -13.53 -3.84
C LYS A 14 0.23 -14.37 -2.87
N ALA A 15 -0.94 -14.82 -3.29
CA ALA A 15 -1.92 -15.48 -2.42
C ALA A 15 -1.39 -16.76 -1.75
N ASP A 16 -0.40 -17.42 -2.36
CA ASP A 16 0.27 -18.63 -1.89
C ASP A 16 1.52 -18.35 -1.04
N SER A 17 1.82 -17.10 -0.72
CA SER A 17 2.97 -16.73 0.11
C SER A 17 2.63 -16.61 1.60
N ASP A 18 3.57 -16.96 2.47
CA ASP A 18 3.45 -16.77 3.93
C ASP A 18 3.21 -15.30 4.30
N LEU A 19 3.76 -14.37 3.50
CA LEU A 19 3.56 -12.94 3.67
C LEU A 19 2.10 -12.51 3.39
N ALA A 20 1.42 -13.12 2.41
CA ALA A 20 -0.01 -12.90 2.19
C ALA A 20 -0.84 -13.51 3.32
N ALA A 21 -0.54 -14.74 3.74
CA ALA A 21 -1.24 -15.42 4.82
C ALA A 21 -1.19 -14.60 6.11
N PHE A 22 0.01 -14.14 6.50
CA PHE A 22 0.18 -13.25 7.64
C PHE A 22 -0.56 -11.92 7.46
N GLY A 23 -0.33 -11.22 6.35
CA GLY A 23 -0.86 -9.87 6.16
C GLY A 23 -2.39 -9.82 6.14
N ASN A 24 -3.03 -10.77 5.44
CA ASN A 24 -4.48 -10.85 5.36
C ASN A 24 -5.10 -11.26 6.70
N ALA A 25 -4.49 -12.21 7.44
CA ALA A 25 -4.94 -12.58 8.77
C ALA A 25 -4.76 -11.43 9.76
N TRP A 26 -3.61 -10.76 9.76
CA TRP A 26 -3.30 -9.62 10.63
C TRP A 26 -4.31 -8.47 10.46
N LEU A 27 -4.68 -8.18 9.22
CA LEU A 27 -5.70 -7.17 8.90
C LEU A 27 -7.14 -7.73 8.89
N GLY A 28 -7.30 -9.02 9.15
CA GLY A 28 -8.59 -9.72 9.28
C GLY A 28 -9.43 -9.78 8.00
N ARG A 29 -8.82 -9.70 6.82
CA ARG A 29 -9.53 -9.80 5.53
C ARG A 29 -8.61 -10.21 4.38
N ASP A 30 -9.14 -11.02 3.48
CA ASP A 30 -8.56 -11.24 2.15
C ASP A 30 -9.11 -10.21 1.13
N PRO A 31 -8.26 -9.34 0.52
CA PRO A 31 -8.70 -8.35 -0.44
C PRO A 31 -9.16 -8.91 -1.80
N VAL A 32 -8.88 -10.18 -2.10
CA VAL A 32 -9.32 -10.83 -3.35
C VAL A 32 -10.74 -11.35 -3.23
N THR A 33 -11.01 -12.13 -2.18
CA THR A 33 -12.32 -12.77 -1.98
C THR A 33 -13.29 -11.93 -1.15
N GLY A 34 -12.78 -10.92 -0.45
CA GLY A 34 -13.53 -10.11 0.51
C GLY A 34 -13.88 -10.82 1.81
N ARG A 35 -13.41 -12.06 2.01
CA ARG A 35 -13.70 -12.85 3.22
C ARG A 35 -13.00 -12.27 4.43
N GLU A 36 -13.72 -12.20 5.53
CA GLU A 36 -13.13 -11.93 6.84
C GLU A 36 -12.24 -13.09 7.27
N MET A 37 -11.18 -12.77 8.01
CA MET A 37 -10.21 -13.74 8.50
C MET A 37 -9.99 -13.55 9.99
N ASP A 38 -9.76 -14.65 10.68
CA ASP A 38 -9.36 -14.61 12.08
C ASP A 38 -7.98 -13.98 12.21
N ARG A 39 -7.88 -13.02 13.15
CA ARG A 39 -6.62 -12.36 13.47
C ARG A 39 -5.79 -13.28 14.37
N PRO A 40 -4.47 -13.35 14.16
CA PRO A 40 -3.61 -14.17 15.00
C PRO A 40 -3.58 -13.61 16.43
N ALA A 41 -3.51 -14.51 17.41
CA ALA A 41 -3.10 -14.12 18.76
C ALA A 41 -1.65 -13.64 18.72
N ALA A 42 -1.36 -12.54 19.41
CA ALA A 42 -0.02 -12.00 19.55
C ALA A 42 0.32 -11.91 21.04
N ILE A 43 1.38 -12.63 21.45
CA ILE A 43 1.80 -12.65 22.85
C ILE A 43 2.10 -11.23 23.30
N GLY A 44 1.50 -10.81 24.42
CA GLY A 44 1.66 -9.46 24.96
C GLY A 44 0.61 -8.44 24.48
N LEU A 45 -0.32 -8.84 23.60
CA LEU A 45 -1.50 -8.05 23.25
C LEU A 45 -2.76 -8.69 23.85
N ALA A 46 -3.71 -7.84 24.25
CA ALA A 46 -5.00 -8.30 24.75
C ALA A 46 -5.91 -8.81 23.60
N ASP A 47 -6.93 -9.61 23.96
CA ASP A 47 -7.95 -10.05 23.02
C ASP A 47 -8.61 -8.84 22.32
N GLY A 48 -8.70 -8.91 20.99
CA GLY A 48 -9.23 -7.83 20.16
C GLY A 48 -8.31 -6.62 19.97
N GLU A 49 -7.15 -6.56 20.63
CA GLU A 49 -6.23 -5.42 20.49
C GLU A 49 -5.67 -5.31 19.07
N VAL A 50 -5.39 -6.44 18.40
CA VAL A 50 -4.97 -6.45 16.98
C VAL A 50 -6.02 -5.78 16.09
N ALA A 51 -7.31 -6.09 16.28
CA ALA A 51 -8.38 -5.44 15.52
C ALA A 51 -8.44 -3.92 15.80
N ALA A 52 -8.24 -3.51 17.05
CA ALA A 52 -8.27 -2.11 17.45
C ALA A 52 -7.07 -1.28 16.95
N ILE A 53 -5.95 -1.92 16.59
CA ILE A 53 -4.76 -1.24 16.03
C ILE A 53 -4.62 -1.40 14.53
N THR A 54 -5.58 -2.03 13.85
CA THR A 54 -5.50 -2.31 12.40
C THR A 54 -6.65 -1.69 11.61
N VAL A 55 -7.43 -0.77 12.18
CA VAL A 55 -8.67 -0.27 11.57
C VAL A 55 -8.42 0.40 10.22
N SER A 56 -7.51 1.37 10.16
CA SER A 56 -7.18 2.08 8.91
C SER A 56 -6.50 1.16 7.89
N PRO A 57 -5.43 0.39 8.20
CA PRO A 57 -4.79 -0.46 7.21
C PRO A 57 -5.71 -1.59 6.71
N SER A 58 -6.62 -2.12 7.55
CA SER A 58 -7.58 -3.15 7.14
C SER A 58 -8.47 -2.70 5.99
N ARG A 59 -8.78 -1.41 5.90
CA ARG A 59 -9.55 -0.86 4.78
C ARG A 59 -8.84 -1.03 3.45
N TYR A 60 -7.51 -0.88 3.39
CA TYR A 60 -6.77 -0.93 2.14
C TYR A 60 -6.26 -2.34 1.79
N GLY A 61 -6.34 -3.28 2.74
CA GLY A 61 -5.70 -4.59 2.63
C GLY A 61 -4.18 -4.51 2.83
N PHE A 62 -3.54 -5.67 2.95
CA PHE A 62 -2.10 -5.73 3.20
C PHE A 62 -1.33 -5.44 1.92
N HIS A 63 -0.77 -4.24 1.83
CA HIS A 63 -0.26 -3.71 0.57
C HIS A 63 0.92 -2.75 0.78
N GLY A 64 1.67 -2.52 -0.29
CA GLY A 64 2.62 -1.41 -0.41
C GLY A 64 2.20 -0.48 -1.54
N THR A 65 2.06 0.81 -1.25
CA THR A 65 1.61 1.78 -2.27
C THR A 65 2.69 1.99 -3.34
N LEU A 66 2.34 1.86 -4.63
CA LEU A 66 3.21 2.22 -5.77
C LEU A 66 2.67 3.44 -6.53
N LYS A 67 1.35 3.53 -6.71
CA LYS A 67 0.62 4.74 -7.08
C LYS A 67 -0.54 4.95 -6.10
N PRO A 68 -0.63 6.12 -5.44
CA PRO A 68 -1.67 6.40 -4.44
C PRO A 68 -3.07 6.43 -5.08
N PRO A 69 -4.16 6.22 -4.32
CA PRO A 69 -5.51 6.20 -4.85
C PRO A 69 -5.90 7.46 -5.62
N PHE A 70 -6.58 7.30 -6.77
CA PHE A 70 -7.03 8.38 -7.63
C PHE A 70 -8.39 8.06 -8.28
N ALA A 71 -9.22 9.08 -8.49
CA ALA A 71 -10.40 8.94 -9.34
C ALA A 71 -9.99 8.98 -10.81
N LEU A 72 -10.75 8.30 -11.68
CA LEU A 72 -10.57 8.44 -13.13
C LEU A 72 -11.14 9.76 -13.60
N LYS A 73 -10.45 10.41 -14.54
CA LYS A 73 -11.00 11.58 -15.26
C LYS A 73 -12.11 11.16 -16.22
N ASP A 74 -12.96 12.11 -16.58
CA ASP A 74 -14.02 11.90 -17.56
C ASP A 74 -13.47 11.34 -18.88
N GLY A 75 -14.17 10.34 -19.43
CA GLY A 75 -13.78 9.67 -20.66
C GLY A 75 -12.65 8.63 -20.52
N GLN A 76 -12.11 8.40 -19.32
CA GLN A 76 -11.26 7.24 -19.05
C GLN A 76 -12.05 6.10 -18.45
N THR A 77 -11.74 4.87 -18.85
CA THR A 77 -12.38 3.66 -18.32
C THR A 77 -11.40 2.80 -17.53
N ARG A 78 -11.97 1.93 -16.69
CA ARG A 78 -11.19 0.88 -16.01
C ARG A 78 -10.40 0.03 -16.99
N ASP A 79 -11.00 -0.39 -18.10
CA ASP A 79 -10.34 -1.25 -19.09
C ASP A 79 -9.13 -0.55 -19.73
N GLN A 80 -9.23 0.75 -20.01
CA GLN A 80 -8.11 1.55 -20.50
C GLN A 80 -7.00 1.66 -19.46
N LEU A 81 -7.35 1.84 -18.18
CA LEU A 81 -6.38 1.84 -17.08
C LEU A 81 -5.69 0.48 -16.95
N GLU A 82 -6.44 -0.62 -16.96
CA GLU A 82 -5.89 -1.97 -16.90
C GLU A 82 -4.94 -2.24 -18.08
N LYS A 83 -5.31 -1.79 -19.28
CA LYS A 83 -4.43 -1.88 -20.46
C LYS A 83 -3.15 -1.07 -20.27
N ALA A 84 -3.23 0.17 -19.79
CA ALA A 84 -2.06 1.00 -19.57
C ALA A 84 -1.12 0.43 -18.49
N ILE A 85 -1.67 -0.18 -17.44
CA ILE A 85 -0.88 -0.89 -16.43
C ILE A 85 -0.18 -2.09 -17.07
N ALA A 86 -0.90 -2.90 -17.86
CA ALA A 86 -0.32 -4.05 -18.55
C ALA A 86 0.80 -3.64 -19.51
N ASP A 87 0.59 -2.61 -20.32
CA ASP A 87 1.58 -2.10 -21.28
C ASP A 87 2.83 -1.58 -20.56
N TYR A 88 2.67 -0.90 -19.42
CA TYR A 88 3.80 -0.48 -18.58
C TYR A 88 4.55 -1.70 -18.00
N CYS A 89 3.83 -2.65 -17.42
CA CYS A 89 4.42 -3.83 -16.77
C CYS A 89 5.16 -4.75 -17.74
N ALA A 90 4.73 -4.81 -19.01
CA ALA A 90 5.38 -5.59 -20.05
C ALA A 90 6.80 -5.10 -20.44
N THR A 91 7.19 -3.90 -19.97
CA THR A 91 8.51 -3.32 -20.21
C THR A 91 9.30 -3.06 -18.93
N ALA A 92 8.67 -3.29 -17.78
CA ALA A 92 9.23 -3.01 -16.47
C ALA A 92 9.68 -4.33 -15.83
N SER A 93 10.97 -4.42 -15.50
CA SER A 93 11.53 -5.62 -14.87
C SER A 93 11.04 -5.82 -13.43
N SER A 94 11.00 -7.07 -13.01
CA SER A 94 10.82 -7.43 -11.60
C SER A 94 11.89 -6.75 -10.73
N VAL A 95 11.49 -6.31 -9.53
CA VAL A 95 12.37 -5.61 -8.59
C VAL A 95 12.71 -6.55 -7.44
N THR A 96 14.00 -6.67 -7.12
CA THR A 96 14.44 -7.39 -5.91
C THR A 96 15.16 -6.43 -4.98
N CYS A 97 14.64 -6.32 -3.77
CA CYS A 97 15.26 -5.59 -2.66
C CYS A 97 15.94 -6.54 -1.69
N GLY A 98 16.64 -5.98 -0.70
CA GLY A 98 17.04 -6.76 0.46
C GLY A 98 15.82 -7.26 1.26
N PRO A 99 16.04 -8.08 2.29
CA PRO A 99 14.95 -8.61 3.11
C PRO A 99 14.10 -7.50 3.75
N LEU A 100 12.85 -7.84 4.08
CA LEU A 100 11.98 -6.96 4.85
C LEU A 100 12.53 -6.78 6.28
N LEU A 101 12.18 -5.67 6.92
CA LEU A 101 12.50 -5.41 8.33
C LEU A 101 11.32 -4.71 9.01
N LEU A 102 11.09 -5.05 10.27
CA LEU A 102 10.06 -4.42 11.09
C LEU A 102 10.52 -3.04 11.58
N LYS A 103 9.81 -1.98 11.16
CA LYS A 103 10.16 -0.60 11.47
C LYS A 103 8.97 0.19 12.00
N SER A 104 9.25 1.08 12.94
CA SER A 104 8.34 2.15 13.32
C SER A 104 8.57 3.36 12.40
N ILE A 105 7.53 3.82 11.72
CA ILE A 105 7.54 5.01 10.87
C ILE A 105 6.67 6.06 11.54
N GLY A 106 7.30 7.07 12.13
CA GLY A 106 6.58 8.02 12.99
C GLY A 106 5.88 7.26 14.13
N SER A 107 4.54 7.26 14.12
CA SER A 107 3.72 6.63 15.16
C SER A 107 3.05 5.31 14.73
N PHE A 108 3.46 4.67 13.64
CA PHE A 108 2.89 3.37 13.23
C PHE A 108 3.98 2.34 12.90
N ILE A 109 3.62 1.06 12.91
CA ILE A 109 4.52 -0.05 12.56
C ILE A 109 4.26 -0.51 11.13
N ALA A 110 5.33 -0.83 10.41
CA ALA A 110 5.29 -1.39 9.07
C ALA A 110 6.47 -2.34 8.82
N LEU A 111 6.35 -3.17 7.79
CA LEU A 111 7.50 -3.82 7.17
C LEU A 111 8.06 -2.93 6.05
N ILE A 112 9.38 -2.77 5.99
CA ILE A 112 10.05 -2.07 4.88
C ILE A 112 11.16 -2.94 4.29
N PRO A 113 11.44 -2.88 2.98
CA PRO A 113 12.60 -3.54 2.41
C PRO A 113 13.90 -2.85 2.85
N THR A 114 14.94 -3.66 3.06
CA THR A 114 16.32 -3.19 3.15
C THR A 114 16.90 -2.92 1.76
N ALA A 115 18.03 -2.22 1.71
CA ALA A 115 18.73 -1.90 0.47
C ALA A 115 19.15 -3.17 -0.30
N PRO A 116 19.19 -3.13 -1.65
CA PRO A 116 18.91 -1.97 -2.51
C PRO A 116 17.42 -1.69 -2.71
N THR A 117 17.03 -0.41 -2.80
CA THR A 117 15.62 0.01 -3.00
C THR A 117 15.41 0.95 -4.19
N ASP A 118 16.47 1.29 -4.93
CA ASP A 118 16.40 2.31 -5.98
C ASP A 118 15.49 1.89 -7.14
N GLN A 119 15.54 0.60 -7.52
CA GLN A 119 14.66 0.02 -8.53
C GLN A 119 13.19 0.05 -8.12
N LEU A 120 12.89 -0.05 -6.82
CA LEU A 120 11.54 0.08 -6.30
C LEU A 120 11.03 1.52 -6.39
N GLY A 121 11.89 2.50 -6.10
CA GLY A 121 11.59 3.91 -6.32
C GLY A 121 11.37 4.24 -7.80
N ALA A 122 12.16 3.63 -8.71
CA ALA A 122 12.01 3.78 -10.15
C ALA A 122 10.68 3.19 -10.65
N LEU A 123 10.31 1.99 -10.19
CA LEU A 123 9.03 1.36 -10.50
C LEU A 123 7.84 2.24 -10.07
N ALA A 124 7.83 2.71 -8.81
CA ALA A 124 6.77 3.56 -8.29
C ALA A 124 6.68 4.89 -9.06
N SER A 125 7.81 5.54 -9.31
CA SER A 125 7.88 6.80 -10.08
C SER A 125 7.39 6.61 -11.52
N GLY A 126 7.73 5.49 -12.15
CA GLY A 126 7.28 5.15 -13.51
C GLY A 126 5.77 4.93 -13.58
N LEU A 127 5.20 4.19 -12.62
CA LEU A 127 3.75 4.00 -12.51
C LEU A 127 3.01 5.33 -12.27
N VAL A 128 3.53 6.18 -11.37
CA VAL A 128 2.92 7.49 -11.12
C VAL A 128 2.89 8.32 -12.41
N ARG A 129 4.01 8.42 -13.12
CA ARG A 129 4.15 9.19 -14.38
C ARG A 129 3.30 8.60 -15.51
N GLY A 130 3.46 7.31 -15.77
CA GLY A 130 2.81 6.62 -16.90
C GLY A 130 1.29 6.59 -16.80
N LEU A 131 0.76 6.62 -15.59
CA LEU A 131 -0.68 6.56 -15.33
C LEU A 131 -1.28 7.91 -14.90
N ASP A 132 -0.51 9.01 -14.87
CA ASP A 132 -1.04 10.31 -14.44
C ASP A 132 -2.14 10.84 -15.36
N GLY A 133 -2.07 10.50 -16.66
CA GLY A 133 -3.10 10.85 -17.63
C GLY A 133 -4.49 10.26 -17.33
N PHE A 134 -4.61 9.27 -16.44
CA PHE A 134 -5.88 8.71 -16.01
C PHE A 134 -6.49 9.42 -14.81
N ARG A 135 -5.67 10.11 -14.01
CA ARG A 135 -6.09 10.71 -12.75
C ARG A 135 -6.90 11.97 -12.98
N GLN A 136 -8.08 12.02 -12.35
CA GLN A 136 -8.78 13.27 -12.12
C GLN A 136 -8.01 14.09 -11.07
N PRO A 137 -7.68 15.36 -11.34
CA PRO A 137 -7.13 16.26 -10.33
C PRO A 137 -8.00 16.30 -9.06
N GLU A 138 -7.36 16.27 -7.90
CA GLU A 138 -8.04 16.42 -6.61
C GLU A 138 -8.62 17.84 -6.52
N ASP A 139 -9.76 18.00 -5.83
CA ASP A 139 -10.33 19.31 -5.58
C ASP A 139 -9.53 20.10 -4.51
N GLU A 140 -9.81 21.39 -4.39
CA GLU A 140 -9.11 22.25 -3.43
C GLU A 140 -9.27 21.77 -1.98
N ALA A 141 -10.42 21.18 -1.62
CA ALA A 141 -10.66 20.70 -0.27
C ALA A 141 -9.77 19.50 0.07
N ALA A 142 -9.65 18.53 -0.85
CA ALA A 142 -8.78 17.39 -0.73
C ALA A 142 -7.30 17.79 -0.72
N MET A 143 -6.91 18.77 -1.55
CA MET A 143 -5.55 19.34 -1.51
C MET A 143 -5.26 20.03 -0.17
N ASN A 144 -6.17 20.86 0.33
CA ASN A 144 -6.00 21.58 1.60
C ASN A 144 -5.93 20.63 2.80
N LYS A 145 -6.68 19.53 2.77
CA LYS A 145 -6.56 18.46 3.79
C LYS A 145 -5.14 17.88 3.83
N ARG A 146 -4.47 17.74 2.69
CA ARG A 146 -3.09 17.25 2.61
C ARG A 146 -2.10 18.34 3.06
N ARG A 147 -2.32 19.60 2.69
CA ARG A 147 -1.49 20.74 3.15
C ARG A 147 -1.48 20.91 4.66
N ALA A 148 -2.57 20.55 5.34
CA ALA A 148 -2.69 20.65 6.79
C ALA A 148 -1.63 19.85 7.57
N SER A 149 -0.94 18.88 6.94
CA SER A 149 0.17 18.17 7.56
C SER A 149 1.50 18.92 7.57
N GLY A 150 1.57 20.11 6.96
CA GLY A 150 2.81 20.89 6.83
C GLY A 150 3.74 20.28 5.78
N LEU A 151 3.48 20.59 4.50
CA LEU A 151 4.29 20.09 3.39
C LEU A 151 5.53 20.95 3.18
N SER A 152 6.64 20.32 2.80
CA SER A 152 7.78 21.06 2.22
C SER A 152 7.43 21.60 0.84
N ASP A 153 8.22 22.55 0.33
CA ASP A 153 8.03 23.09 -1.03
C ASP A 153 8.01 21.99 -2.09
N ARG A 154 8.88 20.98 -1.94
CA ARG A 154 8.95 19.85 -2.87
C ARG A 154 7.72 18.95 -2.80
N GLN A 155 7.20 18.72 -1.60
CA GLN A 155 5.97 17.95 -1.40
C GLN A 155 4.74 18.70 -1.92
N GLU A 156 4.72 20.03 -1.83
CA GLU A 156 3.69 20.87 -2.44
C GLU A 156 3.73 20.79 -3.97
N GLU A 157 4.91 20.87 -4.59
CA GLU A 157 5.08 20.65 -6.03
C GLU A 157 4.53 19.29 -6.47
N TYR A 158 4.77 18.23 -5.70
CA TYR A 158 4.25 16.89 -5.98
C TYR A 158 2.76 16.75 -5.73
N LEU A 159 2.22 17.42 -4.72
CA LEU A 159 0.79 17.48 -4.51
C LEU A 159 0.09 18.12 -5.72
N VAL A 160 0.57 19.26 -6.20
CA VAL A 160 0.00 19.95 -7.37
C VAL A 160 0.14 19.09 -8.63
N ARG A 161 1.34 18.55 -8.88
CA ARG A 161 1.64 17.84 -10.13
C ARG A 161 1.03 16.45 -10.19
N TRP A 162 1.14 15.68 -9.11
CA TRP A 162 0.82 14.25 -9.08
C TRP A 162 -0.39 13.91 -8.20
N GLY A 163 -0.98 14.89 -7.51
CA GLY A 163 -2.11 14.69 -6.59
C GLY A 163 -1.71 14.08 -5.24
N TYR A 164 -0.41 13.88 -4.99
CA TYR A 164 0.08 13.25 -3.76
C TYR A 164 1.50 13.73 -3.41
N PRO A 165 1.77 14.11 -2.15
CA PRO A 165 3.06 14.70 -1.78
C PRO A 165 4.21 13.69 -1.66
N TYR A 166 3.93 12.43 -1.29
CA TYR A 166 4.98 11.44 -0.99
C TYR A 166 5.26 10.50 -2.18
N VAL A 167 5.51 11.08 -3.35
CA VAL A 167 5.89 10.38 -4.58
C VAL A 167 7.31 10.78 -5.03
N MET A 168 7.84 10.10 -6.04
CA MET A 168 9.17 10.37 -6.59
C MET A 168 10.26 10.30 -5.50
N GLU A 169 11.03 11.36 -5.28
CA GLU A 169 12.10 11.44 -4.27
C GLU A 169 11.57 11.34 -2.83
N GLU A 170 10.29 11.66 -2.61
CA GLU A 170 9.60 11.53 -1.31
C GLU A 170 9.00 10.14 -1.10
N PHE A 171 9.08 9.26 -2.11
CA PHE A 171 8.56 7.90 -2.02
C PHE A 171 9.29 7.08 -0.96
N ARG A 172 8.52 6.44 -0.07
CA ARG A 172 9.02 5.50 0.93
C ARG A 172 8.11 4.28 0.97
N PHE A 173 8.59 3.16 0.42
CA PHE A 173 7.82 1.92 0.42
C PHE A 173 7.68 1.36 1.84
N HIS A 174 6.48 0.91 2.19
CA HIS A 174 6.18 0.25 3.45
C HIS A 174 4.91 -0.60 3.33
N LEU A 175 4.84 -1.69 4.11
CA LEU A 175 3.65 -2.52 4.29
C LEU A 175 3.11 -2.25 5.70
N THR A 176 2.05 -1.45 5.79
CA THR A 176 1.51 -0.97 7.06
C THR A 176 0.91 -2.11 7.89
N LEU A 177 1.34 -2.22 9.15
CA LEU A 177 0.81 -3.20 10.10
C LEU A 177 -0.12 -2.58 11.13
N THR A 178 0.00 -1.29 11.43
CA THR A 178 -0.84 -0.66 12.46
C THR A 178 -1.35 0.71 12.06
N ASP A 179 -2.39 1.14 12.76
CA ASP A 179 -2.76 2.53 12.94
C ASP A 179 -1.65 3.31 13.69
N LYS A 180 -1.90 4.60 13.89
CA LYS A 180 -1.10 5.43 14.80
C LYS A 180 -1.26 4.94 16.24
N LEU A 181 -0.15 4.82 16.94
CA LEU A 181 -0.03 4.38 18.32
C LEU A 181 0.73 5.44 19.12
N ASP A 182 0.38 5.57 20.39
CA ASP A 182 1.21 6.29 21.35
C ASP A 182 2.52 5.52 21.63
N PRO A 183 3.56 6.19 22.18
CA PRO A 183 4.87 5.57 22.40
C PRO A 183 4.85 4.29 23.24
N ASP A 184 3.99 4.21 24.27
CA ASP A 184 3.93 3.07 25.17
C ASP A 184 3.31 1.85 24.47
N ARG A 185 2.26 2.06 23.67
CA ARG A 185 1.70 1.02 22.81
C ARG A 185 2.65 0.62 21.70
N MET A 186 3.40 1.57 21.12
CA MET A 186 4.33 1.30 20.02
C MET A 186 5.35 0.24 20.40
N MET A 187 6.00 0.36 21.56
CA MET A 187 7.00 -0.60 22.02
C MET A 187 6.40 -1.98 22.22
N ARG A 188 5.29 -2.08 22.96
CA ARG A 188 4.62 -3.36 23.25
C ARG A 188 4.14 -4.08 22.00
N VAL A 189 3.50 -3.36 21.08
CA VAL A 189 3.02 -3.92 19.81
C VAL A 189 4.19 -4.35 18.94
N ARG A 190 5.28 -3.58 18.89
CA ARG A 190 6.48 -3.96 18.16
C ARG A 190 7.06 -5.27 18.69
N ASP A 191 7.17 -5.42 20.01
CA ASP A 191 7.72 -6.63 20.65
C ASP A 191 6.82 -7.85 20.40
N ALA A 192 5.50 -7.67 20.39
CA ALA A 192 4.55 -8.73 20.08
C ALA A 192 4.59 -9.17 18.60
N VAL A 193 4.78 -8.22 17.67
CA VAL A 193 4.79 -8.47 16.22
C VAL A 193 6.13 -9.02 15.73
N ALA A 194 7.24 -8.57 16.31
CA ALA A 194 8.59 -8.94 15.90
C ALA A 194 8.81 -10.45 15.71
N PRO A 195 8.49 -11.34 16.67
CA PRO A 195 8.70 -12.78 16.49
C PRO A 195 7.80 -13.38 15.40
N ILE A 196 6.63 -12.80 15.14
CA ILE A 196 5.69 -13.30 14.11
C ILE A 196 6.23 -13.02 12.71
N VAL A 197 6.80 -11.84 12.50
CA VAL A 197 7.29 -11.41 11.18
C VAL A 197 8.74 -11.79 10.91
N ALA A 198 9.51 -12.16 11.92
CA ALA A 198 10.93 -12.48 11.78
C ALA A 198 11.20 -13.55 10.69
N PRO A 199 10.46 -14.68 10.63
CA PRO A 199 10.64 -15.68 9.56
C PRO A 199 10.31 -15.14 8.16
N LEU A 200 9.39 -14.16 8.06
CA LEU A 200 8.99 -13.53 6.79
C LEU A 200 10.04 -12.53 6.28
N CYS A 201 11.04 -12.20 7.11
CA CYS A 201 12.02 -11.16 6.88
C CYS A 201 13.43 -11.72 6.59
N GLU A 202 13.57 -13.02 6.35
CA GLU A 202 14.87 -13.67 6.11
C GLU A 202 15.30 -13.60 4.64
N ALA A 203 14.35 -13.77 3.72
CA ALA A 203 14.62 -13.82 2.29
C ALA A 203 14.56 -12.42 1.64
N PRO A 204 15.28 -12.21 0.52
CA PRO A 204 15.12 -11.02 -0.31
C PRO A 204 13.66 -10.76 -0.68
N PHE A 205 13.27 -9.48 -0.68
CA PHE A 205 11.92 -9.08 -1.01
C PHE A 205 11.79 -8.80 -2.51
N THR A 206 11.02 -9.61 -3.23
CA THR A 206 10.82 -9.47 -4.67
C THR A 206 9.40 -9.01 -5.01
N ILE A 207 9.32 -8.01 -5.88
CA ILE A 207 8.10 -7.56 -6.53
C ILE A 207 8.15 -8.05 -7.98
N SER A 208 7.32 -9.05 -8.28
CA SER A 208 7.16 -9.62 -9.63
C SER A 208 5.88 -9.19 -10.33
N ASP A 209 4.97 -8.55 -9.60
CA ASP A 209 3.68 -8.10 -10.09
C ASP A 209 3.21 -6.87 -9.33
N VAL A 210 2.36 -6.10 -9.99
CA VAL A 210 1.62 -4.99 -9.38
C VAL A 210 0.12 -5.27 -9.50
N CYS A 211 -0.64 -4.72 -8.57
CA CYS A 211 -2.06 -4.99 -8.41
C CYS A 211 -2.85 -3.71 -8.59
N LEU A 212 -3.91 -3.77 -9.40
CA LEU A 212 -4.95 -2.75 -9.41
C LEU A 212 -5.93 -3.04 -8.28
N PHE A 213 -6.12 -2.06 -7.41
CA PHE A 213 -7.15 -2.08 -6.38
C PHE A 213 -8.24 -1.04 -6.69
N GLY A 214 -9.47 -1.32 -6.29
CA GLY A 214 -10.62 -0.43 -6.43
C GLY A 214 -11.20 -0.03 -5.08
N ASP A 215 -11.54 1.25 -4.92
CA ASP A 215 -12.30 1.80 -3.79
C ASP A 215 -13.79 1.83 -4.13
N PRO A 216 -14.63 0.98 -3.52
CA PRO A 216 -16.06 0.97 -3.77
C PRO A 216 -16.80 2.17 -3.15
N GLY A 217 -16.12 3.03 -2.39
CA GLY A 217 -16.71 4.20 -1.74
C GLY A 217 -17.29 3.90 -0.35
N ASP A 218 -17.89 4.91 0.27
CA ASP A 218 -18.61 4.82 1.54
C ASP A 218 -17.79 4.24 2.71
N GLY A 219 -16.46 4.41 2.67
CA GLY A 219 -15.57 3.86 3.69
C GLY A 219 -15.36 2.34 3.63
N LYS A 220 -15.96 1.65 2.65
CA LYS A 220 -15.78 0.21 2.45
C LYS A 220 -14.32 -0.16 2.13
N PRO A 221 -13.93 -1.43 2.37
CA PRO A 221 -12.58 -1.90 2.02
C PRO A 221 -12.31 -1.87 0.52
N PHE A 222 -11.03 -1.67 0.16
CA PHE A 222 -10.57 -1.79 -1.22
C PHE A 222 -10.58 -3.26 -1.65
N ASP A 223 -10.87 -3.49 -2.93
CA ASP A 223 -10.83 -4.81 -3.54
C ASP A 223 -9.63 -4.94 -4.47
N LEU A 224 -8.94 -6.09 -4.42
CA LEU A 224 -7.93 -6.43 -5.41
C LEU A 224 -8.65 -6.86 -6.69
N LEU A 225 -8.52 -6.06 -7.74
CA LEU A 225 -9.25 -6.25 -8.99
C LEU A 225 -8.48 -7.12 -9.99
N ARG A 226 -7.18 -6.87 -10.12
CA ARG A 226 -6.33 -7.54 -11.11
C ARG A 226 -4.85 -7.45 -10.75
N ARG A 227 -4.08 -8.47 -11.12
CA ARG A 227 -2.62 -8.51 -11.03
C ARG A 227 -1.99 -8.43 -12.42
N PHE A 228 -0.85 -7.75 -12.51
CA PHE A 228 -0.09 -7.54 -13.74
C PHE A 228 1.36 -7.92 -13.48
N ALA A 229 1.85 -8.96 -14.17
CA ALA A 229 3.22 -9.42 -14.05
C ALA A 229 4.19 -8.40 -14.67
N LEU A 230 5.31 -8.18 -14.00
CA LEU A 230 6.46 -7.41 -14.49
C LEU A 230 7.30 -8.30 -15.43
N GLY A 231 7.67 -7.77 -16.59
CA GLY A 231 8.33 -8.48 -17.70
C GLY A 231 9.57 -7.79 -18.23
#